data_AF-A0A3D4XVQ7-F1
#
_entry.id   AF-A0A3D4XVQ7-F1
#
_cell.length_a   1.000
_cell.length_b   1.000
_cell.length_c   1.000
_cell.angle_alpha   90.00
_cell.angle_beta   90.00
_cell.angle_gamma   90.00
#
_symmetry.space_group_name_H-M   'P 1'
#
loop_
_entity.id
_entity.type
_entity.pdbx_description
1 polymer ?
#
loop_
_entity_poly.entity_id
_entity_poly.type
_entity_poly.pdbx_seq_one_letter_code
_entity_poly.pdbx_strand_id
1 'polypeptide(L)'
;MVEPEYKKKLIEIINKYLPKAKIYLYGSRARGDHSEGSDIDLAIDTGKPVNFSIIGNIKEAIEESTIPLFVDVIDIQNASSNFINEIKKEWIPW
;
A
#
# COMPACT_ATOMS: atom_id res chain seq x y z
N MET A 1 -12.40 3.30 -6.22
CA MET A 1 -11.84 2.07 -6.83
C MET A 1 -10.49 2.41 -7.44
N VAL A 2 -9.53 1.49 -7.44
CA VAL A 2 -8.22 1.70 -8.09
C VAL A 2 -8.26 1.05 -9.47
N GLU A 3 -7.73 1.77 -10.46
CA GLU A 3 -7.62 1.30 -11.84
C GLU A 3 -6.79 0.01 -11.91
N PRO A 4 -7.22 -1.02 -12.67
CA PRO A 4 -6.53 -2.31 -12.71
C PRO A 4 -5.06 -2.22 -13.12
N GLU A 5 -4.72 -1.28 -14.03
CA GLU A 5 -3.36 -1.05 -14.48
C GLU A 5 -2.47 -0.51 -13.34
N TYR A 6 -2.98 0.44 -12.55
CA TYR A 6 -2.26 0.98 -11.40
C TYR A 6 -2.07 -0.09 -10.33
N LYS A 7 -3.13 -0.86 -10.01
CA LYS A 7 -3.03 -1.99 -9.09
C LYS A 7 -1.92 -2.96 -9.53
N LYS A 8 -1.91 -3.35 -10.81
CA LYS A 8 -0.88 -4.25 -11.36
C LYS A 8 0.52 -3.67 -11.20
N LYS A 9 0.72 -2.40 -11.56
CA LYS A 9 2.01 -1.73 -11.47
C LYS A 9 2.53 -1.62 -10.03
N LEU A 10 1.65 -1.29 -9.08
CA LEU A 10 1.99 -1.20 -7.67
C LEU A 10 2.41 -2.56 -7.10
N ILE A 11 1.67 -3.62 -7.43
CA ILE A 11 2.02 -5.00 -7.04
C ILE A 11 3.37 -5.41 -7.63
N GLU A 12 3.63 -5.09 -8.91
CA GLU A 12 4.93 -5.36 -9.55
C GLU A 12 6.08 -4.63 -8.85
N ILE A 13 5.91 -3.34 -8.52
CA ILE A 13 6.93 -2.57 -7.81
C ILE A 13 7.19 -3.17 -6.43
N ILE A 14 6.14 -3.38 -5.63
CA ILE A 14 6.28 -3.94 -4.26
C ILE A 14 6.95 -5.32 -4.30
N ASN A 15 6.56 -6.20 -5.25
CA ASN A 15 7.14 -7.54 -5.37
C ASN A 15 8.62 -7.55 -5.75
N LYS A 16 9.15 -6.51 -6.41
CA LYS A 16 10.60 -6.42 -6.68
C LYS A 16 11.42 -6.31 -5.39
N TYR A 17 10.88 -5.63 -4.39
CA TYR A 17 11.54 -5.44 -3.09
C TYR A 17 11.12 -6.50 -2.07
N LEU A 18 9.85 -6.94 -2.11
CA LEU A 18 9.22 -7.83 -1.13
C LEU A 18 8.35 -8.90 -1.85
N PRO A 19 8.97 -9.91 -2.51
CA PRO A 19 8.30 -10.85 -3.41
C PRO A 19 7.27 -11.81 -2.77
N LYS A 20 7.10 -11.75 -1.45
CA LYS A 20 6.16 -12.59 -0.67
C LYS A 20 5.30 -11.75 0.29
N ALA A 21 5.33 -10.43 0.13
CA ALA A 21 4.47 -9.56 0.91
C ALA A 21 3.00 -9.83 0.59
N LYS A 22 2.16 -9.88 1.63
CA LYS A 22 0.73 -9.67 1.43
C LYS A 22 0.51 -8.16 1.34
N ILE A 23 -0.31 -7.76 0.39
CA ILE A 23 -0.65 -6.36 0.13
C ILE A 23 -2.13 -6.21 0.41
N TYR A 24 -2.50 -5.13 1.10
CA TYR A 24 -3.89 -4.78 1.35
C TYR A 24 -4.11 -3.32 0.99
N LEU A 25 -5.20 -3.04 0.29
CA LEU A 25 -5.71 -1.68 0.14
C LEU A 25 -6.53 -1.35 1.38
N TYR A 26 -6.33 -0.19 1.99
CA TYR A 26 -7.22 0.33 3.01
C TYR A 26 -7.68 1.75 2.66
N GLY A 27 -8.32 2.44 3.59
CA GLY A 27 -8.68 3.84 3.40
C GLY A 27 -9.84 4.06 2.46
N SER A 28 -9.92 5.27 1.92
CA SER A 28 -11.09 5.76 1.19
C SER A 28 -11.43 4.94 -0.06
N ARG A 29 -10.38 4.45 -0.73
CA ARG A 29 -10.54 3.63 -1.94
C ARG A 29 -10.99 2.21 -1.62
N ALA A 30 -10.65 1.67 -0.45
CA ALA A 30 -11.18 0.38 0.02
C ALA A 30 -12.65 0.49 0.44
N ARG A 31 -13.01 1.55 1.17
CA ARG A 31 -14.40 1.83 1.57
C ARG A 31 -15.32 2.21 0.40
N GLY A 32 -14.74 2.74 -0.68
CA GLY A 32 -15.49 3.22 -1.84
C GLY A 32 -15.99 4.66 -1.72
N ASP A 33 -15.62 5.38 -0.66
CA ASP A 33 -16.02 6.77 -0.38
C ASP A 33 -14.96 7.81 -0.81
N HIS A 34 -13.92 7.37 -1.54
CA HIS A 34 -12.91 8.25 -2.16
C HIS A 34 -13.48 9.32 -3.11
N SER A 35 -12.79 10.44 -3.19
CA SER A 35 -12.98 11.48 -4.20
C SER A 35 -12.01 11.30 -5.38
N GLU A 36 -12.27 11.99 -6.49
CA GLU A 36 -11.31 12.06 -7.59
C GLU A 36 -9.98 12.64 -7.09
N GLY A 37 -8.86 11.97 -7.43
CA GLY A 37 -7.53 12.37 -6.97
C GLY A 37 -7.16 11.93 -5.54
N SER A 38 -8.04 11.23 -4.81
CA SER A 38 -7.66 10.63 -3.52
C SER A 38 -6.48 9.66 -3.67
N ASP A 39 -5.65 9.62 -2.65
CA ASP A 39 -4.52 8.71 -2.51
C ASP A 39 -4.91 7.22 -2.57
N ILE A 40 -3.88 6.39 -2.78
CA ILE A 40 -3.95 4.95 -2.68
C ILE A 40 -3.19 4.53 -1.41
N ASP A 41 -3.92 4.03 -0.42
CA ASP A 41 -3.35 3.59 0.85
C ASP A 41 -3.05 2.07 0.84
N LEU A 42 -1.78 1.70 0.95
CA LEU A 42 -1.34 0.29 0.91
C LEU A 42 -0.66 -0.15 2.21
N ALA A 43 -1.15 -1.25 2.75
CA ALA A 43 -0.56 -1.93 3.88
C ALA A 43 0.20 -3.19 3.41
N ILE A 44 1.45 -3.31 3.84
CA ILE A 44 2.33 -4.44 3.53
C ILE A 44 2.51 -5.30 4.78
N ASP A 45 2.37 -6.62 4.61
CA ASP A 45 2.62 -7.62 5.64
C ASP A 45 3.62 -8.67 5.14
N THR A 46 4.78 -8.74 5.78
CA THR A 46 5.79 -9.79 5.54
C THR A 46 5.92 -10.77 6.71
N GLY A 47 5.06 -10.67 7.72
CA GLY A 47 5.13 -11.42 8.98
C GLY A 47 6.25 -10.97 9.92
N LYS A 48 7.09 -10.02 9.51
CA LYS A 48 8.17 -9.43 10.30
C LYS A 48 8.38 -7.95 9.95
N PRO A 49 8.94 -7.13 10.85
CA PRO A 49 9.28 -5.75 10.53
C PRO A 49 10.18 -5.64 9.30
N VAL A 50 9.80 -4.78 8.38
CA VAL A 50 10.56 -4.41 7.19
C VAL A 50 11.51 -3.29 7.56
N ASN A 51 12.72 -3.29 6.99
CA ASN A 51 13.64 -2.18 7.18
C ASN A 51 13.05 -0.91 6.55
N PHE A 52 13.10 0.21 7.28
CA PHE A 52 12.62 1.51 6.81
C PHE A 52 13.20 1.91 5.45
N SER A 53 14.47 1.57 5.16
CA SER A 53 15.08 1.84 3.85
C SER A 53 14.41 1.11 2.71
N ILE A 54 13.90 -0.11 2.93
CA ILE A 54 13.18 -0.87 1.91
C ILE A 54 11.83 -0.21 1.60
N ILE A 55 11.11 0.23 2.63
CA ILE A 55 9.86 0.99 2.45
C ILE A 55 10.13 2.30 1.72
N GLY A 56 11.20 3.02 2.08
CA GLY A 56 11.64 4.23 1.38
C GLY A 56 11.89 3.98 -0.11
N ASN A 57 12.65 2.94 -0.46
CA ASN A 57 12.93 2.57 -1.85
C ASN A 57 11.66 2.18 -2.63
N ILE A 58 10.69 1.53 -1.97
CA ILE A 58 9.39 1.22 -2.58
C ILE A 58 8.63 2.52 -2.89
N LYS A 59 8.59 3.47 -1.94
CA LYS A 59 7.94 4.77 -2.13
C LYS A 59 8.58 5.55 -3.28
N GLU A 60 9.91 5.63 -3.31
CA GLU A 60 10.67 6.26 -4.40
C GLU A 60 10.35 5.61 -5.76
N ALA A 61 10.37 4.28 -5.85
CA ALA A 61 10.03 3.58 -7.10
C ALA A 61 8.57 3.78 -7.56
N ILE A 62 7.65 4.06 -6.64
CA ILE A 62 6.26 4.41 -6.97
C ILE A 62 6.19 5.87 -7.44
N GLU A 63 6.90 6.79 -6.78
CA GLU A 63 6.98 8.20 -7.20
C GLU A 63 7.61 8.36 -8.60
N GLU A 64 8.59 7.52 -8.94
CA GLU A 64 9.19 7.48 -10.29
C GLU A 64 8.29 6.81 -11.35
N SER A 65 7.15 6.24 -10.94
CA SER A 65 6.23 5.56 -11.85
C SER A 65 5.30 6.53 -12.58
N THR A 66 4.56 6.04 -13.57
CA THR A 66 3.59 6.83 -14.34
C THR A 66 2.20 6.90 -13.68
N ILE A 67 2.08 6.51 -12.41
CA ILE A 67 0.81 6.52 -11.68
C ILE A 67 0.49 7.98 -11.29
N PRO A 68 -0.61 8.57 -11.78
CA PRO A 68 -0.90 9.99 -11.56
C PRO A 68 -1.59 10.25 -10.21
N LEU A 69 -1.24 9.50 -9.17
CA LEU A 69 -1.87 9.53 -7.85
C LEU A 69 -0.80 9.35 -6.77
N PHE A 70 -1.01 10.00 -5.62
CA PHE A 70 -0.21 9.73 -4.43
C PHE A 70 -0.51 8.32 -3.91
N VAL A 71 0.54 7.63 -3.44
CA VAL A 71 0.44 6.29 -2.89
C VAL A 71 1.16 6.28 -1.55
N ASP A 72 0.43 6.03 -0.47
CA ASP A 72 1.05 5.77 0.83
C ASP A 72 1.25 4.27 1.02
N VAL A 73 2.40 3.93 1.58
CA VAL A 73 2.82 2.55 1.83
C VAL A 73 3.31 2.44 3.26
N ILE A 74 2.66 1.56 4.02
CA ILE A 74 3.02 1.27 5.41
C ILE A 74 3.40 -0.20 5.58
N ASP A 75 4.30 -0.47 6.53
CA ASP A 75 4.55 -1.82 7.03
C ASP A 75 3.74 -2.05 8.32
N ILE A 76 2.84 -3.03 8.29
CA ILE A 76 1.97 -3.28 9.44
C ILE A 76 2.71 -3.77 10.68
N GLN A 77 3.91 -4.32 10.50
CA GLN A 77 4.71 -4.85 11.59
C GLN A 77 5.46 -3.74 12.35
N ASN A 78 5.63 -2.56 11.74
CA ASN A 78 6.26 -1.38 12.35
C ASN A 78 5.23 -0.32 12.81
N ALA A 79 3.98 -0.43 12.37
CA ALA A 79 2.93 0.52 12.71
C ALA A 79 2.30 0.21 14.09
N SER A 80 1.67 1.23 14.69
CA SER A 80 1.01 1.07 16.00
C SER A 80 -0.19 0.11 15.93
N SER A 81 -0.38 -0.70 16.96
CA SER A 81 -1.48 -1.66 17.04
C SER A 81 -2.86 -1.02 16.90
N ASN A 82 -3.05 0.18 17.45
CA ASN A 82 -4.32 0.90 17.35
C ASN A 82 -4.63 1.26 15.89
N PHE A 83 -3.66 1.81 15.18
CA PHE A 83 -3.81 2.14 13.78
C PHE A 83 -4.09 0.89 12.92
N ILE A 84 -3.35 -0.19 13.17
CA ILE A 84 -3.56 -1.46 12.46
C ILE A 84 -4.96 -2.03 12.73
N ASN A 85 -5.46 -1.95 13.96
CA ASN A 85 -6.80 -2.40 14.30
C ASN A 85 -7.89 -1.58 13.59
N GLU A 86 -7.67 -0.29 13.34
CA GLU A 86 -8.61 0.54 12.59
C GLU A 86 -8.63 0.17 11.11
N ILE A 87 -7.48 0.15 10.43
CA ILE A 87 -7.44 -0.12 8.98
C ILE A 87 -7.88 -1.56 8.65
N LYS A 88 -7.66 -2.53 9.55
CA LYS A 88 -8.08 -3.93 9.39
C LYS A 88 -9.59 -4.11 9.24
N LYS A 89 -10.40 -3.14 9.71
CA LYS A 89 -11.86 -3.22 9.61
C LYS A 89 -12.37 -3.09 8.17
N GLU A 90 -11.57 -2.47 7.31
CA GLU A 90 -11.98 -2.07 5.96
C GLU A 90 -11.01 -2.53 4.86
N TRP A 91 -9.84 -3.06 5.23
CA TRP A 91 -8.83 -3.41 4.24
C TRP A 91 -9.27 -4.54 3.29
N ILE A 92 -8.84 -4.46 2.04
CA ILE A 92 -9.15 -5.41 0.98
C ILE A 92 -7.86 -6.09 0.54
N PRO A 93 -7.77 -7.44 0.58
CA PRO A 93 -6.62 -8.16 0.06
C PRO A 93 -6.40 -7.85 -1.42
N TRP A 94 -5.15 -7.59 -1.80
CA TRP A 94 -4.76 -7.26 -3.16
C TRP A 94 -4.02 -8.36 -3.89
#